data_AF-A0A9N9D170-F1
#
_entry.id   AF-A0A9N9D170-F1
#
_cell.length_a   1.000
_cell.length_b   1.000
_cell.length_c   1.000
_cell.angle_alpha   90.00
_cell.angle_beta   90.00
_cell.angle_gamma   90.00
#
_symmetry.space_group_name_H-M   'P 1'
#
loop_
_entity.id
_entity.type
_entity.pdbx_description
1 polymer ?
#
loop_
_entity_poly.entity_id
_entity_poly.type
_entity_poly.pdbx_seq_one_letter_code
_entity_poly.pdbx_strand_id
1 'polypeptide(L)'
;MIKNFIDNLFPLRRSELTAIKRSKIISLWICYIGVLIYFGWKAYKLSQNERTLSYKEDDSSPIPAPRATFFSSYNFTIDCQTVYYDDSTGGCNKYVTNTYPYFGGYSLNFSAPALEFDNPTDNASALLGIQLAVYITDPTFPGGDAAVEAFFADKDTESDLASASKTPRIKGVSGYESTVALANSYYIANNQTYALFYSRRILSPLHQNAKNVLSGNGDHKPITMISSILISYPNLVVGSYAAVLMRPNSYIVVTETENSDLTVTDLISAVGGIYTAAMTIYMFLFGADVIGPWGLIQNLPCVRRKVRSTLHKSLSPNIPFSGPILSDDLSVDQKLKAIEKRHLALEFFLQDYVVSVENVVNDDTHKGDIEAPTEKDIETSED
;
A
#
# COMPACT_ATOMS: atom_id res chain seq x y z
N MET A 1 38.55 7.19 -5.43
CA MET A 1 37.65 6.59 -4.42
C MET A 1 37.01 5.29 -4.91
N ILE A 2 36.32 5.30 -6.06
CA ILE A 2 35.66 4.09 -6.62
C ILE A 2 36.65 2.94 -6.96
N LYS A 3 37.85 3.27 -7.45
CA LYS A 3 38.88 2.27 -7.80
C LYS A 3 39.35 1.45 -6.58
N ASN A 4 39.68 2.14 -5.49
CA ASN A 4 40.08 1.50 -4.22
C ASN A 4 38.94 0.68 -3.58
N PHE A 5 37.68 1.10 -3.74
CA PHE A 5 36.54 0.35 -3.20
C PHE A 5 36.31 -0.97 -3.95
N ILE A 6 36.43 -0.95 -5.29
CA ILE A 6 36.31 -2.15 -6.13
C ILE A 6 37.49 -3.10 -5.92
N ASP A 7 38.70 -2.56 -5.76
CA ASP A 7 39.92 -3.36 -5.53
C ASP A 7 39.91 -4.03 -4.13
N ASN A 8 39.26 -3.42 -3.13
CA ASN A 8 39.08 -3.99 -1.79
C ASN A 8 37.93 -5.00 -1.69
N LEU A 9 36.85 -4.83 -2.46
CA LEU A 9 35.71 -5.77 -2.42
C LEU A 9 36.01 -7.12 -3.10
N PHE A 10 37.02 -7.16 -3.99
CA PHE A 10 37.41 -8.34 -4.73
C PHE A 10 38.95 -8.39 -4.83
N PRO A 11 39.65 -9.05 -3.89
CA PRO A 11 41.11 -9.18 -3.98
C PRO A 11 41.50 -9.86 -5.29
N LEU A 12 42.20 -9.09 -6.13
CA LEU A 12 42.42 -9.40 -7.54
C LEU A 12 43.54 -10.42 -7.73
N ARG A 13 43.21 -11.64 -8.19
CA ARG A 13 44.22 -12.59 -8.68
C ARG A 13 44.89 -12.09 -9.96
N ARG A 14 46.23 -12.16 -10.05
CA ARG A 14 46.99 -11.88 -11.28
C ARG A 14 46.75 -12.89 -12.40
N SER A 15 46.31 -14.11 -12.07
CA SER A 15 46.08 -15.22 -13.01
C SER A 15 44.70 -15.22 -13.70
N GLU A 16 43.81 -14.28 -13.37
CA GLU A 16 42.55 -14.15 -14.11
C GLU A 16 42.81 -13.61 -15.52
N LEU A 17 42.40 -14.39 -16.53
CA LEU A 17 42.45 -13.99 -17.94
C LEU A 17 41.81 -12.60 -18.08
N THR A 18 42.49 -11.64 -18.70
CA THR A 18 42.00 -10.25 -18.87
C THR A 18 40.61 -10.19 -19.50
N ALA A 19 40.24 -11.20 -20.29
CA ALA A 19 38.90 -11.37 -20.83
C ALA A 19 37.82 -11.67 -19.77
N ILE A 20 38.13 -12.47 -18.74
CA ILE A 20 37.22 -12.75 -17.62
C ILE A 20 37.06 -11.49 -16.74
N LYS A 21 38.16 -10.75 -16.50
CA LYS A 21 38.12 -9.46 -15.80
C LYS A 21 37.20 -8.46 -16.51
N ARG A 22 37.37 -8.30 -17.83
CA ARG A 22 36.51 -7.43 -18.65
C ARG A 22 35.07 -7.91 -18.65
N SER A 23 34.81 -9.22 -18.72
CA SER A 23 33.46 -9.79 -18.69
C SER A 23 32.76 -9.56 -17.35
N LYS A 24 33.45 -9.70 -16.21
CA LYS A 24 32.89 -9.41 -14.88
C LYS A 24 32.50 -7.94 -14.75
N ILE A 25 33.40 -7.03 -15.14
CA ILE A 25 33.14 -5.58 -15.11
C ILE A 25 31.96 -5.21 -16.01
N ILE A 26 31.91 -5.73 -17.25
CA ILE A 26 30.81 -5.46 -18.19
C ILE A 26 29.48 -5.99 -17.65
N SER A 27 29.47 -7.22 -17.11
CA SER A 27 28.26 -7.82 -16.52
C SER A 27 27.72 -6.98 -15.36
N LEU A 28 28.60 -6.47 -14.50
CA LEU A 28 28.23 -5.65 -13.33
C LEU A 28 27.66 -4.30 -13.77
N TRP A 29 28.26 -3.67 -14.79
CA TRP A 29 27.73 -2.44 -15.39
C TRP A 29 26.36 -2.63 -16.04
N ILE A 30 26.14 -3.73 -16.77
CA ILE A 30 24.84 -4.03 -17.39
C ILE A 30 23.76 -4.20 -16.31
N CYS A 31 24.07 -4.93 -15.23
CA CYS A 31 23.14 -5.09 -14.10
C CYS A 31 22.83 -3.75 -13.44
N TYR A 32 23.84 -2.92 -13.20
CA TYR A 32 23.67 -1.59 -12.59
C TYR A 32 22.80 -0.67 -13.45
N ILE A 33 23.05 -0.61 -14.76
CA ILE A 33 22.24 0.19 -15.69
C ILE A 33 20.80 -0.34 -15.73
N GLY A 34 20.60 -1.65 -15.77
CA GLY A 34 19.26 -2.26 -15.73
C GLY A 34 18.47 -1.87 -14.48
N VAL A 35 19.11 -1.90 -13.30
CA VAL A 35 18.49 -1.47 -12.03
C VAL A 35 18.14 0.02 -12.06
N LEU A 36 19.02 0.87 -12.59
CA LEU A 36 18.75 2.32 -12.70
C LEU A 36 17.58 2.63 -13.64
N ILE A 37 17.49 1.97 -14.80
CA ILE A 37 16.39 2.15 -15.74
C ILE A 37 15.07 1.70 -15.08
N TYR A 38 15.07 0.55 -14.42
CA TYR A 38 13.89 0.03 -13.73
C TYR A 38 13.44 0.96 -12.59
N PHE A 39 14.40 1.47 -11.80
CA PHE A 39 14.13 2.45 -10.75
C PHE A 39 13.54 3.74 -11.32
N GLY A 40 14.12 4.28 -12.39
CA GLY A 40 13.62 5.48 -13.05
C GLY A 40 12.19 5.30 -13.57
N TRP A 41 11.89 4.15 -14.18
CA TRP A 41 10.53 3.84 -14.65
C TRP A 41 9.52 3.71 -13.51
N LYS A 42 9.87 3.02 -12.43
CA LYS A 42 8.99 2.89 -11.26
C LYS A 42 8.80 4.21 -10.50
N ALA A 43 9.85 5.02 -10.37
CA ALA A 43 9.78 6.36 -9.77
C ALA A 43 8.93 7.32 -10.62
N TYR A 44 9.04 7.24 -11.95
CA TYR A 44 8.16 7.98 -12.85
C TYR A 44 6.69 7.56 -12.69
N LYS A 45 6.42 6.25 -12.61
CA LYS A 45 5.06 5.74 -12.37
C LYS A 45 4.50 6.18 -11.00
N LEU A 46 5.34 6.17 -9.96
CA LEU A 46 4.97 6.70 -8.64
C LEU A 46 4.64 8.20 -8.71
N SER A 47 5.38 8.97 -9.52
CA SER A 47 5.14 10.41 -9.71
C SER A 47 3.81 10.71 -10.43
N GLN A 48 3.26 9.78 -11.21
CA GLN A 48 1.97 9.96 -11.88
C GLN A 48 0.78 9.85 -10.92
N ASN A 49 0.99 9.38 -9.68
CA ASN A 49 -0.03 9.25 -8.64
C ASN A 49 -1.29 8.52 -9.14
N GLU A 50 -1.10 7.48 -9.95
CA GLU A 50 -2.18 6.60 -10.39
C GLU A 50 -2.82 5.95 -9.16
N ARG A 51 -4.13 6.15 -9.00
CA ARG A 51 -4.94 5.63 -7.91
C ARG A 51 -5.94 4.65 -8.47
N THR A 52 -6.15 3.55 -7.77
CA THR A 52 -7.23 2.62 -8.06
C THR A 52 -8.34 2.77 -7.03
N LEU A 53 -9.57 2.71 -7.54
CA LEU A 53 -10.77 2.60 -6.73
C LEU A 53 -11.07 1.12 -6.55
N SER A 54 -11.06 0.65 -5.31
CA SER A 54 -11.54 -0.68 -4.96
C SER A 54 -12.97 -0.56 -4.44
N TYR A 55 -13.84 -1.43 -4.93
CA TYR A 55 -15.24 -1.51 -4.52
C TYR A 55 -15.43 -2.71 -3.61
N LYS A 56 -16.11 -2.49 -2.49
CA LYS A 56 -16.55 -3.56 -1.59
C LYS A 56 -18.03 -3.36 -1.32
N GLU A 57 -18.81 -4.40 -1.59
CA GLU A 57 -20.23 -4.46 -1.24
C GLU A 57 -20.36 -5.28 0.05
N ASP A 58 -20.86 -4.64 1.09
CA ASP A 58 -21.13 -5.30 2.37
C ASP A 58 -22.63 -5.25 2.64
N ASP A 59 -23.23 -6.39 2.97
CA ASP A 59 -24.58 -6.44 3.54
C ASP A 59 -24.51 -5.83 4.95
N SER A 60 -25.19 -4.70 5.14
CA SER A 60 -25.21 -3.96 6.39
C SER A 60 -26.65 -3.73 6.82
N SER A 61 -27.14 -4.61 7.68
CA SER A 61 -28.29 -4.34 8.55
C SER A 61 -27.75 -4.17 9.96
N PRO A 62 -28.01 -3.04 10.65
CA PRO A 62 -29.00 -1.99 10.35
C PRO A 62 -28.46 -0.81 9.51
N ILE A 63 -29.33 -0.13 8.76
CA ILE A 63 -29.02 1.13 8.03
C ILE A 63 -29.57 2.34 8.79
N PRO A 64 -28.78 3.37 9.12
CA PRO A 64 -29.28 4.55 9.82
C PRO A 64 -30.27 5.37 8.97
N ALA A 65 -31.20 6.05 9.65
CA ALA A 65 -32.11 6.97 9.00
C ALA A 65 -31.39 8.21 8.44
N PRO A 66 -31.75 8.66 7.22
CA PRO A 66 -31.12 9.82 6.62
C PRO A 66 -31.59 11.09 7.34
N ARG A 67 -30.74 12.12 7.28
CA ARG A 67 -31.13 13.48 7.67
C ARG A 67 -31.92 14.10 6.52
N ALA A 68 -32.97 14.82 6.87
CA ALA A 68 -33.77 15.55 5.90
C ALA A 68 -33.88 17.01 6.33
N THR A 69 -33.62 17.93 5.41
CA THR A 69 -33.79 19.37 5.61
C THR A 69 -34.80 19.89 4.63
N PHE A 70 -35.81 20.60 5.12
CA PHE A 70 -36.85 21.21 4.32
C PHE A 70 -36.71 22.72 4.37
N PHE A 71 -36.91 23.36 3.22
CA PHE A 71 -36.88 24.81 3.07
C PHE A 71 -38.15 25.29 2.39
N SER A 72 -38.72 26.38 2.88
CA SER A 72 -39.85 27.04 2.24
C SER A 72 -39.77 28.54 2.39
N SER A 73 -40.38 29.30 1.48
CA SER A 73 -40.60 30.74 1.68
C SER A 73 -41.72 31.04 2.67
N TYR A 74 -42.61 30.07 2.92
CA TYR A 74 -43.77 30.21 3.79
C TYR A 74 -43.57 29.43 5.09
N ASN A 75 -44.25 29.84 6.16
CA ASN A 75 -44.18 29.11 7.42
C ASN A 75 -44.84 27.74 7.29
N PHE A 76 -44.14 26.69 7.73
CA PHE A 76 -44.60 25.32 7.66
C PHE A 76 -44.18 24.50 8.89
N THR A 77 -44.87 23.38 9.07
CA THR A 77 -44.64 22.39 10.12
C THR A 77 -44.55 21.00 9.49
N ILE A 78 -43.89 20.06 10.16
CA ILE A 78 -43.76 18.67 9.71
C ILE A 78 -44.24 17.74 10.83
N ASP A 79 -45.14 16.82 10.47
CA ASP A 79 -45.50 15.68 11.31
C ASP A 79 -44.73 14.44 10.86
N CYS A 80 -44.18 13.70 11.82
CA CYS A 80 -43.30 12.57 11.61
C CYS A 80 -43.92 11.30 12.19
N GLN A 81 -44.09 10.29 11.33
CA GLN A 81 -44.59 8.97 11.68
C GLN A 81 -43.62 7.89 11.19
N THR A 82 -43.31 6.93 12.05
CA THR A 82 -42.58 5.71 11.70
C THR A 82 -43.58 4.65 11.26
N VAL A 83 -43.23 3.87 10.25
CA VAL A 83 -44.04 2.79 9.70
C VAL A 83 -43.22 1.50 9.84
N TYR A 84 -43.76 0.52 10.56
CA TYR A 84 -43.16 -0.79 10.76
C TYR A 84 -43.77 -1.83 9.84
N TYR A 85 -43.10 -2.98 9.70
CA TYR A 85 -43.58 -4.07 8.84
C TYR A 85 -44.89 -4.71 9.32
N ASP A 86 -45.20 -4.63 10.61
CA ASP A 86 -46.44 -5.10 11.23
C ASP A 86 -47.61 -4.09 11.10
N ASP A 87 -47.47 -3.10 10.23
CA ASP A 87 -48.38 -1.95 10.04
C ASP A 87 -48.56 -1.08 11.30
N SER A 88 -47.76 -1.29 12.35
CA SER A 88 -47.77 -0.38 13.49
C SER A 88 -47.13 0.96 13.11
N THR A 89 -47.64 2.03 13.74
CA THR A 89 -47.11 3.38 13.55
C THR A 89 -46.64 3.97 14.87
N GLY A 90 -45.53 4.70 14.83
CA GLY A 90 -44.95 5.37 16.01
C GLY A 90 -44.65 6.84 15.74
N GLY A 91 -44.86 7.72 16.72
CA GLY A 91 -44.54 9.15 16.58
C GLY A 91 -43.03 9.41 16.62
N CYS A 92 -42.51 10.16 15.63
CA CYS A 92 -41.10 10.56 15.56
C CYS A 92 -40.86 12.07 15.60
N ASN A 93 -41.87 12.85 16.02
CA ASN A 93 -41.79 14.32 16.14
C ASN A 93 -40.66 14.80 17.07
N LYS A 94 -40.16 13.96 17.98
CA LYS A 94 -38.99 14.27 18.83
C LYS A 94 -37.69 14.47 18.04
N TYR A 95 -37.61 13.97 16.80
CA TYR A 95 -36.45 14.11 15.91
C TYR A 95 -36.59 15.27 14.92
N VAL A 96 -37.73 15.96 14.96
CA VAL A 96 -38.00 17.17 14.18
C VAL A 96 -37.56 18.37 15.01
N THR A 97 -36.68 19.20 14.45
CA THR A 97 -36.23 20.44 15.09
C THR A 97 -36.95 21.64 14.48
N ASN A 98 -37.43 22.54 15.35
CA ASN A 98 -38.34 23.62 14.99
C ASN A 98 -37.83 24.56 13.90
N THR A 99 -38.79 25.20 13.24
CA THR A 99 -38.60 26.10 12.12
C THR A 99 -37.83 27.36 12.52
N TYR A 100 -36.68 27.61 11.91
CA TYR A 100 -35.94 28.87 12.09
C TYR A 100 -36.11 29.76 10.85
N PRO A 101 -36.23 31.10 11.03
CA PRO A 101 -36.12 32.02 9.91
C PRO A 101 -34.71 31.91 9.32
N TYR A 102 -34.63 31.43 8.08
CA TYR A 102 -33.38 31.20 7.36
C TYR A 102 -33.43 31.95 6.02
N PHE A 103 -32.59 32.97 5.85
CA PHE A 103 -32.44 33.76 4.62
C PHE A 103 -33.77 34.15 3.94
N GLY A 104 -34.67 34.82 4.66
CA GLY A 104 -35.94 35.29 4.09
C GLY A 104 -36.98 34.19 3.86
N GLY A 105 -36.78 33.00 4.43
CA GLY A 105 -37.75 31.91 4.48
C GLY A 105 -37.63 31.11 5.78
N TYR A 106 -38.10 29.87 5.74
CA TYR A 106 -38.24 28.96 6.86
C TYR A 106 -37.47 27.67 6.56
N SER A 107 -36.76 27.14 7.57
CA SER A 107 -36.02 25.88 7.47
C SER A 107 -36.38 24.96 8.62
N LEU A 108 -36.58 23.68 8.34
CA LEU A 108 -36.85 22.64 9.33
C LEU A 108 -35.92 21.44 9.07
N ASN A 109 -35.31 20.91 10.14
CA ASN A 109 -34.43 19.75 10.03
C ASN A 109 -35.02 18.55 10.78
N PHE A 110 -34.99 17.40 10.12
CA PHE A 110 -35.23 16.08 10.68
C PHE A 110 -33.90 15.35 10.83
N SER A 111 -33.60 14.89 12.05
CA SER A 111 -32.39 14.11 12.35
C SER A 111 -32.71 13.07 13.41
N ALA A 112 -32.74 11.80 13.01
CA ALA A 112 -33.07 10.68 13.88
C ALA A 112 -31.89 9.70 14.00
N PRO A 113 -30.83 10.05 14.75
CA PRO A 113 -29.63 9.23 14.83
C PRO A 113 -29.83 7.86 15.51
N ALA A 114 -30.96 7.66 16.19
CA ALA A 114 -31.32 6.43 16.87
C ALA A 114 -32.32 5.56 16.11
N LEU A 115 -32.81 6.02 14.93
CA LEU A 115 -33.67 5.21 14.07
C LEU A 115 -32.81 4.52 13.02
N GLU A 116 -32.98 3.22 12.91
CA GLU A 116 -32.27 2.40 11.94
C GLU A 116 -33.26 1.44 11.27
N PHE A 117 -33.04 1.20 9.98
CA PHE A 117 -33.83 0.30 9.15
C PHE A 117 -33.17 -1.07 9.14
N ASP A 118 -33.95 -2.07 9.55
CA ASP A 118 -33.54 -3.46 9.50
C ASP A 118 -34.11 -4.15 8.27
N ASN A 119 -33.40 -5.18 7.81
CA ASN A 119 -33.93 -6.04 6.77
C ASN A 119 -35.17 -6.79 7.29
N PRO A 120 -36.35 -6.64 6.65
CA PRO A 120 -37.59 -7.26 7.10
C PRO A 120 -37.56 -8.79 7.03
N THR A 121 -36.60 -9.38 6.30
CA THR A 121 -36.39 -10.84 6.31
C THR A 121 -35.82 -11.34 7.62
N ASP A 122 -35.11 -10.49 8.37
CA ASP A 122 -34.46 -10.85 9.63
C ASP A 122 -35.34 -10.53 10.86
N ASN A 123 -36.10 -9.42 10.81
CA ASN A 123 -36.93 -8.96 11.92
C ASN A 123 -38.37 -8.61 11.46
N ALA A 124 -39.37 -9.32 11.97
CA ALA A 124 -40.79 -9.08 11.65
C ALA A 124 -41.32 -7.73 12.17
N SER A 125 -40.63 -7.11 13.12
CA SER A 125 -40.92 -5.76 13.65
C SER A 125 -39.91 -4.72 13.13
N ALA A 126 -39.28 -4.96 11.98
CA ALA A 126 -38.34 -4.01 11.38
C ALA A 126 -39.04 -2.71 11.00
N LEU A 127 -38.33 -1.59 11.20
CA LEU A 127 -38.75 -0.30 10.68
C LEU A 127 -38.72 -0.34 9.15
N LEU A 128 -39.87 -0.13 8.50
CA LEU A 128 -40.00 -0.17 7.05
C LEU A 128 -39.73 1.20 6.42
N GLY A 129 -40.20 2.26 7.08
CA GLY A 129 -40.15 3.60 6.53
C GLY A 129 -40.41 4.69 7.57
N ILE A 130 -40.04 5.92 7.20
CA ILE A 130 -40.35 7.12 7.97
C ILE A 130 -41.16 8.05 7.07
N GLN A 131 -42.38 8.36 7.47
CA GLN A 131 -43.27 9.29 6.79
C GLN A 131 -43.17 10.68 7.43
N LEU A 132 -42.93 11.70 6.60
CA LEU A 132 -42.91 13.11 6.97
C LEU A 132 -44.02 13.82 6.21
N ALA A 133 -45.05 14.29 6.90
CA ALA A 133 -46.14 15.08 6.33
C ALA A 133 -45.89 16.57 6.56
N VAL A 134 -45.85 17.35 5.48
CA VAL A 134 -45.59 18.79 5.48
C VAL A 134 -46.91 19.55 5.49
N TYR A 135 -47.06 20.52 6.39
CA TYR A 135 -48.22 21.41 6.49
C TYR A 135 -47.77 22.87 6.41
N ILE A 136 -48.24 23.59 5.38
CA ILE A 136 -48.01 25.03 5.28
C ILE A 136 -49.04 25.73 6.15
N THR A 137 -48.59 26.42 7.19
CA THR A 137 -49.43 27.14 8.17
C THR A 137 -49.59 28.61 7.83
N ASP A 138 -48.86 29.11 6.84
CA ASP A 138 -48.88 30.51 6.43
C ASP A 138 -50.18 30.86 5.69
N PRO A 139 -50.97 31.84 6.18
CA PRO A 139 -52.21 32.25 5.52
C PRO A 139 -51.98 32.99 4.20
N THR A 140 -50.76 33.46 3.93
CA THR A 140 -50.42 34.17 2.68
C THR A 140 -50.11 33.23 1.52
N PHE A 141 -50.10 31.92 1.75
CA PHE A 141 -49.76 30.93 0.75
C PHE A 141 -50.84 30.84 -0.36
N PRO A 142 -50.50 31.10 -1.64
CA PRO A 142 -51.47 31.16 -2.73
C PRO A 142 -51.88 29.78 -3.29
N GLY A 143 -51.37 28.66 -2.75
CA GLY A 143 -51.78 27.32 -3.18
C GLY A 143 -50.98 26.67 -4.33
N GLY A 144 -49.70 27.03 -4.52
CA GLY A 144 -48.88 26.57 -5.65
C GLY A 144 -48.00 25.32 -5.46
N ASP A 145 -47.45 24.81 -6.57
CA ASP A 145 -46.78 23.51 -6.69
C ASP A 145 -45.27 23.47 -6.35
N ALA A 146 -44.65 24.57 -5.89
CA ALA A 146 -43.21 24.57 -5.62
C ALA A 146 -42.86 25.44 -4.39
N ALA A 147 -43.53 25.18 -3.26
CA ALA A 147 -43.31 25.93 -2.04
C ALA A 147 -42.20 25.35 -1.16
N VAL A 148 -41.87 24.06 -1.32
CA VAL A 148 -40.98 23.34 -0.40
C VAL A 148 -39.88 22.63 -1.17
N GLU A 149 -38.64 22.93 -0.81
CA GLU A 149 -37.43 22.21 -1.23
C GLU A 149 -37.02 21.25 -0.12
N ALA A 150 -36.69 20.01 -0.47
CA ALA A 150 -36.20 19.01 0.46
C ALA A 150 -34.81 18.53 0.07
N PHE A 151 -33.95 18.41 1.05
CA PHE A 151 -32.58 17.95 0.92
C PHE A 151 -32.36 16.75 1.83
N PHE A 152 -31.80 15.67 1.29
CA PHE A 152 -31.52 14.45 2.05
C PHE A 152 -30.00 14.19 2.12
N ALA A 153 -29.52 13.82 3.31
CA ALA A 153 -28.11 13.52 3.56
C ALA A 153 -27.96 12.32 4.49
N ASP A 154 -26.77 11.72 4.54
CA ASP A 154 -26.49 10.67 5.51
C ASP A 154 -26.45 11.24 6.95
N LYS A 155 -26.59 10.38 7.94
CA LYS A 155 -26.48 10.73 9.37
C LYS A 155 -25.14 11.39 9.69
N ASP A 156 -24.06 10.83 9.15
CA ASP A 156 -22.68 11.21 9.45
C ASP A 156 -22.15 12.31 8.52
N THR A 157 -22.95 12.79 7.55
CA THR A 157 -22.56 13.89 6.67
C THR A 157 -22.46 15.20 7.48
N GLU A 158 -21.32 15.89 7.33
CA GLU A 158 -21.03 17.15 8.01
C GLU A 158 -22.06 18.24 7.66
N SER A 159 -22.46 19.06 8.65
CA SER A 159 -23.58 20.02 8.51
C SER A 159 -23.39 21.05 7.40
N ASP A 160 -22.15 21.31 7.01
CA ASP A 160 -21.78 22.33 6.03
C ASP A 160 -22.27 21.97 4.62
N LEU A 161 -22.53 20.70 4.34
CA LEU A 161 -23.10 20.23 3.07
C LEU A 161 -24.53 20.73 2.83
N ALA A 162 -25.34 20.80 3.90
CA ALA A 162 -26.70 21.31 3.84
C ALA A 162 -26.73 22.83 3.59
N SER A 163 -25.68 23.55 3.96
CA SER A 163 -25.48 24.97 3.61
C SER A 163 -24.96 25.15 2.17
N ALA A 164 -24.23 24.17 1.64
CA ALA A 164 -23.66 24.19 0.29
C ALA A 164 -24.70 24.06 -0.83
N SER A 165 -25.86 23.43 -0.59
CA SER A 165 -26.91 23.25 -1.61
C SER A 165 -27.45 24.60 -2.14
N LYS A 166 -27.49 25.64 -1.31
CA LYS A 166 -28.02 26.96 -1.67
C LYS A 166 -27.01 27.91 -2.29
N THR A 167 -25.72 27.65 -2.10
CA THR A 167 -24.66 28.47 -2.70
C THR A 167 -23.53 27.58 -3.22
N PRO A 168 -23.42 27.37 -4.55
CA PRO A 168 -22.32 26.59 -5.14
C PRO A 168 -20.94 27.27 -5.02
N ARG A 169 -20.78 28.25 -4.12
CA ARG A 169 -19.59 29.07 -3.91
C ARG A 169 -19.22 29.24 -2.44
N ILE A 170 -19.56 28.29 -1.57
CA ILE A 170 -18.90 28.23 -0.26
C ILE A 170 -17.45 27.82 -0.52
N LYS A 171 -16.52 28.78 -0.40
CA LYS A 171 -15.07 28.51 -0.43
C LYS A 171 -14.74 27.50 0.66
N GLY A 172 -14.43 26.26 0.29
CA GLY A 172 -14.02 25.20 1.22
C GLY A 172 -14.70 23.86 0.99
N VAL A 173 -15.86 23.83 0.33
CA VAL A 173 -16.56 22.57 -0.01
C VAL A 173 -15.98 22.02 -1.31
N SER A 174 -15.64 20.73 -1.34
CA SER A 174 -15.08 20.11 -2.54
C SER A 174 -16.10 20.10 -3.69
N GLY A 175 -15.64 20.20 -4.94
CA GLY A 175 -16.55 20.20 -6.10
C GLY A 175 -17.47 18.97 -6.14
N TYR A 176 -16.98 17.82 -5.68
CA TYR A 176 -17.73 16.57 -5.62
C TYR A 176 -18.88 16.62 -4.59
N GLU A 177 -18.62 17.10 -3.38
CA GLU A 177 -19.61 17.28 -2.32
C GLU A 177 -20.81 18.14 -2.75
N SER A 178 -20.56 19.24 -3.46
CA SER A 178 -21.63 20.08 -4.00
C SER A 178 -22.50 19.37 -5.05
N THR A 179 -21.91 18.49 -5.88
CA THR A 179 -22.67 17.71 -6.86
C THR A 179 -23.56 16.67 -6.20
N VAL A 180 -23.07 16.04 -5.12
CA VAL A 180 -23.87 15.09 -4.32
C VAL A 180 -24.99 15.82 -3.59
N ALA A 181 -24.72 17.02 -3.06
CA ALA A 181 -25.74 17.82 -2.41
C ALA A 181 -26.88 18.21 -3.38
N LEU A 182 -26.53 18.63 -4.60
CA LEU A 182 -27.50 18.94 -5.66
C LEU A 182 -28.28 17.70 -6.10
N ALA A 183 -27.63 16.54 -6.22
CA ALA A 183 -28.27 15.30 -6.65
C ALA A 183 -29.34 14.80 -5.66
N ASN A 184 -29.21 15.15 -4.38
CA ASN A 184 -30.15 14.79 -3.31
C ASN A 184 -31.07 15.95 -2.90
N SER A 185 -31.17 16.99 -3.72
CA SER A 185 -32.10 18.10 -3.54
C SER A 185 -33.30 17.96 -4.47
N TYR A 186 -34.51 18.13 -3.93
CA TYR A 186 -35.76 17.93 -4.65
C TYR A 186 -36.75 19.04 -4.34
N TYR A 187 -37.56 19.39 -5.34
CA TYR A 187 -38.74 20.23 -5.13
C TYR A 187 -39.96 19.33 -4.91
N ILE A 188 -40.69 19.62 -3.83
CA ILE A 188 -41.88 18.89 -3.43
C ILE A 188 -43.10 19.72 -3.82
N ALA A 189 -43.99 19.11 -4.59
CA ALA A 189 -45.20 19.72 -5.08
C ALA A 189 -46.40 19.51 -4.17
N ASN A 190 -47.37 20.40 -4.33
CA ASN A 190 -48.60 20.40 -3.57
C ASN A 190 -49.43 19.15 -3.87
N ASN A 191 -50.09 18.64 -2.85
CA ASN A 191 -51.00 17.51 -2.87
C ASN A 191 -50.38 16.27 -3.55
N GLN A 192 -49.12 15.96 -3.21
CA GLN A 192 -48.42 14.75 -3.63
C GLN A 192 -47.78 14.04 -2.45
N THR A 193 -47.74 12.71 -2.53
CA THR A 193 -46.93 11.88 -1.63
C THR A 193 -45.73 11.37 -2.41
N TYR A 194 -44.54 11.48 -1.84
CA TYR A 194 -43.31 11.03 -2.45
C TYR A 194 -42.75 9.83 -1.70
N ALA A 195 -42.30 8.81 -2.42
CA ALA A 195 -41.45 7.77 -1.86
C ALA A 195 -40.00 8.10 -2.19
N LEU A 196 -39.21 8.38 -1.15
CA LEU A 196 -37.76 8.52 -1.23
C LEU A 196 -37.13 7.15 -0.99
N PHE A 197 -36.43 6.67 -2.01
CA PHE A 197 -35.57 5.51 -1.93
C PHE A 197 -34.13 5.98 -1.86
N TYR A 198 -33.36 5.46 -0.93
CA TYR A 198 -31.94 5.82 -0.84
C TYR A 198 -31.05 4.60 -0.66
N SER A 199 -29.81 4.70 -1.15
CA SER A 199 -28.75 3.73 -0.93
C SER A 199 -27.54 4.46 -0.34
N ARG A 200 -26.92 3.84 0.67
CA ARG A 200 -25.78 4.43 1.39
C ARG A 200 -24.48 4.04 0.69
N ARG A 201 -23.59 5.02 0.53
CA ARG A 201 -22.24 4.84 0.00
C ARG A 201 -21.21 5.44 0.94
N ILE A 202 -20.10 4.75 1.14
CA ILE A 202 -19.00 5.20 1.98
C ILE A 202 -17.78 5.36 1.10
N LEU A 203 -17.35 6.59 0.89
CA LEU A 203 -16.13 6.90 0.17
C LEU A 203 -15.00 7.09 1.18
N SER A 204 -13.93 6.32 1.04
CA SER A 204 -12.73 6.42 1.85
C SER A 204 -11.61 7.00 0.96
N PRO A 205 -11.52 8.33 0.83
CA PRO A 205 -10.46 8.96 0.05
C PRO A 205 -9.11 8.82 0.76
N LEU A 206 -8.06 8.60 -0.03
CA LEU A 206 -6.72 8.55 0.51
C LEU A 206 -6.21 9.97 0.76
N HIS A 207 -6.07 10.35 2.03
CA HIS A 207 -5.45 11.62 2.38
C HIS A 207 -3.94 11.58 2.04
N GLN A 208 -3.36 12.68 1.57
CA GLN A 208 -1.93 12.72 1.25
C GLN A 208 -1.11 13.03 2.51
N ASN A 209 -0.80 12.01 3.30
CA ASN A 209 0.12 12.11 4.43
C ASN A 209 1.44 11.37 4.12
N ALA A 210 2.54 11.82 4.72
CA ALA A 210 3.87 11.20 4.54
C ALA A 210 3.87 9.70 4.86
N LYS A 211 3.07 9.27 5.85
CA LYS A 211 2.87 7.85 6.20
C LYS A 211 2.21 7.05 5.08
N ASN A 212 1.27 7.67 4.36
CA ASN A 212 0.49 7.04 3.31
C ASN A 212 1.37 6.80 2.07
N VAL A 213 2.27 7.73 1.79
CA VAL A 213 3.30 7.61 0.73
C VAL A 213 4.30 6.49 1.04
N LEU A 214 4.66 6.34 2.32
CA LEU A 214 5.66 5.36 2.76
C LEU A 214 5.11 3.95 2.87
N SER A 215 3.94 3.77 3.48
CA SER A 215 3.43 2.44 3.89
C SER A 215 2.18 1.98 3.14
N GLY A 216 1.55 2.81 2.30
CA GLY A 216 0.28 2.51 1.63
C GLY A 216 -0.95 2.47 2.55
N ASN A 217 -0.75 2.22 3.85
CA ASN A 217 -1.79 2.28 4.86
C ASN A 217 -2.04 3.73 5.23
N GLY A 218 -2.95 4.36 4.50
CA GLY A 218 -3.36 5.70 4.78
C GLY A 218 -4.42 5.83 5.84
N ASP A 219 -4.43 6.95 6.55
CA ASP A 219 -5.61 7.37 7.30
C ASP A 219 -6.72 7.70 6.30
N HIS A 220 -7.63 6.76 6.10
CA HIS A 220 -8.87 6.98 5.38
C HIS A 220 -9.86 7.66 6.33
N LYS A 221 -10.23 8.90 6.04
CA LYS A 221 -11.39 9.53 6.69
C LYS A 221 -12.62 9.19 5.85
N PRO A 222 -13.53 8.30 6.31
CA PRO A 222 -14.69 7.93 5.53
C PRO A 222 -15.62 9.13 5.38
N ILE A 223 -15.96 9.46 4.14
CA ILE A 223 -17.01 10.39 3.78
C ILE A 223 -18.22 9.55 3.42
N THR A 224 -19.30 9.70 4.18
CA THR A 224 -20.53 8.95 3.94
C THR A 224 -21.52 9.79 3.16
N MET A 225 -22.19 9.14 2.22
CA MET A 225 -23.08 9.76 1.26
C MET A 225 -24.30 8.89 1.02
N ILE A 226 -25.36 9.52 0.53
CA ILE A 226 -26.53 8.80 0.03
C ILE A 226 -26.71 9.09 -1.45
N SER A 227 -27.16 8.08 -2.18
CA SER A 227 -27.76 8.25 -3.50
C SER A 227 -29.25 8.06 -3.33
N SER A 228 -30.03 9.11 -3.63
CA SER A 228 -31.48 9.08 -3.45
C SER A 228 -32.24 9.21 -4.77
N ILE A 229 -33.45 8.66 -4.79
CA ILE A 229 -34.41 8.74 -5.89
C ILE A 229 -35.78 9.04 -5.28
N LEU A 230 -36.45 10.06 -5.80
CA LEU A 230 -37.77 10.48 -5.36
C LEU A 230 -38.82 10.10 -6.41
N ILE A 231 -39.84 9.34 -6.01
CA ILE A 231 -40.96 8.94 -6.87
C ILE A 231 -42.25 9.53 -6.32
N SER A 232 -43.04 10.20 -7.15
CA SER A 232 -44.32 10.79 -6.73
C SER A 232 -45.51 9.84 -6.90
N TYR A 233 -46.47 9.99 -6.00
CA TYR A 233 -47.75 9.30 -5.94
C TYR A 233 -48.86 10.31 -5.61
N PRO A 234 -50.13 9.99 -5.94
CA PRO A 234 -51.27 10.77 -5.46
C PRO A 234 -51.21 10.90 -3.93
N ASN A 235 -51.65 12.05 -3.41
CA ASN A 235 -51.55 12.30 -1.98
C ASN A 235 -52.34 11.27 -1.16
N LEU A 236 -51.64 10.61 -0.24
CA LEU A 236 -52.21 9.64 0.69
C LEU A 236 -52.52 10.27 2.05
N VAL A 237 -52.02 11.49 2.31
CA VAL A 237 -52.19 12.18 3.59
C VAL A 237 -53.14 13.38 3.41
N VAL A 238 -54.34 13.26 3.95
CA VAL A 238 -55.39 14.27 3.80
C VAL A 238 -54.98 15.55 4.54
N GLY A 239 -55.06 16.70 3.85
CA GLY A 239 -54.79 18.01 4.43
C GLY A 239 -53.31 18.39 4.56
N SER A 240 -52.38 17.49 4.22
CA SER A 240 -50.97 17.87 4.09
C SER A 240 -50.72 18.57 2.75
N TYR A 241 -49.79 19.52 2.75
CA TYR A 241 -49.22 20.06 1.50
C TYR A 241 -48.55 18.95 0.70
N ALA A 242 -47.74 18.13 1.35
CA ALA A 242 -47.11 16.97 0.75
C ALA A 242 -46.70 15.98 1.83
N ALA A 243 -46.45 14.74 1.45
CA ALA A 243 -45.88 13.75 2.34
C ALA A 243 -44.65 13.10 1.71
N VAL A 244 -43.63 12.76 2.50
CA VAL A 244 -42.44 12.04 2.03
C VAL A 244 -42.28 10.78 2.87
N LEU A 245 -42.32 9.61 2.23
CA LEU A 245 -42.01 8.32 2.81
C LEU A 245 -40.57 7.94 2.47
N MET A 246 -39.69 7.94 3.46
CA MET A 246 -38.28 7.57 3.32
C MET A 246 -38.08 6.10 3.63
N ARG A 247 -37.41 5.37 2.73
CA ARG A 247 -37.02 3.97 2.93
C ARG A 247 -35.69 3.63 2.24
N PRO A 248 -34.90 2.69 2.76
CA PRO A 248 -33.73 2.19 2.05
C PRO A 248 -34.18 1.44 0.79
N ASN A 249 -33.46 1.64 -0.31
CA ASN A 249 -33.64 0.87 -1.54
C ASN A 249 -33.01 -0.52 -1.45
N SER A 250 -31.89 -0.61 -0.72
CA SER A 250 -31.09 -1.82 -0.53
C SER A 250 -30.45 -1.79 0.85
N TYR A 251 -30.24 -2.97 1.44
CA TYR A 251 -29.47 -3.15 2.68
C TYR A 251 -27.96 -3.35 2.43
N ILE A 252 -27.53 -3.16 1.18
CA ILE A 252 -26.14 -3.24 0.75
C ILE A 252 -25.52 -1.85 0.86
N VAL A 253 -24.37 -1.76 1.53
CA VAL A 253 -23.55 -0.55 1.63
C VAL A 253 -22.34 -0.73 0.72
N VAL A 254 -22.20 0.20 -0.22
CA VAL A 254 -21.05 0.22 -1.14
C VAL A 254 -19.95 1.05 -0.51
N THR A 255 -18.82 0.41 -0.22
CA THR A 255 -17.61 1.08 0.26
C THR A 255 -16.62 1.22 -0.89
N GLU A 256 -16.30 2.46 -1.24
CA GLU A 256 -15.32 2.82 -2.25
C GLU A 256 -14.04 3.26 -1.54
N THR A 257 -12.98 2.46 -1.62
CA THR A 257 -11.68 2.80 -1.03
C THR A 257 -10.70 3.20 -2.12
N GLU A 258 -10.16 4.41 -2.04
CA GLU A 258 -9.02 4.81 -2.86
C GLU A 258 -7.74 4.19 -2.30
N ASN A 259 -7.06 3.40 -3.13
CA ASN A 259 -5.77 2.82 -2.82
C ASN A 259 -4.70 3.38 -3.77
N SER A 260 -3.47 3.51 -3.25
CA SER A 260 -2.31 3.84 -4.07
C SER A 260 -1.81 2.58 -4.80
N ASP A 261 -1.62 2.68 -6.11
CA ASP A 261 -1.13 1.54 -6.92
C ASP A 261 0.33 1.19 -6.64
N LEU A 262 1.10 2.16 -6.16
CA LEU A 262 2.50 2.00 -5.81
C LEU A 262 2.82 2.75 -4.52
N THR A 263 3.50 2.08 -3.61
CA THR A 263 4.06 2.68 -2.39
C THR A 263 5.59 2.83 -2.50
N VAL A 264 6.18 3.70 -1.67
CA VAL A 264 7.66 3.77 -1.58
C VAL A 264 8.24 2.46 -1.06
N THR A 265 7.55 1.74 -0.20
CA THR A 265 7.93 0.38 0.21
C THR A 265 7.94 -0.61 -0.94
N ASP A 266 7.01 -0.52 -1.88
CA ASP A 266 7.01 -1.36 -3.09
C ASP A 266 8.21 -1.03 -3.98
N LEU A 267 8.61 0.25 -4.06
CA LEU A 267 9.80 0.66 -4.79
C LEU A 267 11.07 0.08 -4.15
N ILE A 268 11.23 0.22 -2.84
CA ILE A 268 12.41 -0.26 -2.10
C ILE A 268 12.48 -1.79 -2.17
N SER A 269 11.37 -2.49 -1.95
CA SER A 269 11.32 -3.95 -2.01
C SER A 269 11.58 -4.48 -3.42
N ALA A 270 11.06 -3.83 -4.46
CA ALA A 270 11.32 -4.23 -5.84
C ALA A 270 12.79 -4.03 -6.23
N VAL A 271 13.41 -2.90 -5.85
CA VAL A 271 14.84 -2.65 -6.10
C VAL A 271 15.70 -3.63 -5.31
N GLY A 272 15.37 -3.87 -4.04
CA GLY A 272 16.06 -4.82 -3.20
C GLY A 272 15.98 -6.25 -3.75
N GLY A 273 14.80 -6.67 -4.23
CA GLY A 273 14.59 -7.97 -4.86
C GLY A 273 15.40 -8.17 -6.14
N ILE A 274 15.43 -7.17 -7.03
CA ILE A 274 16.22 -7.26 -8.26
C ILE A 274 17.72 -7.24 -7.96
N TYR A 275 18.16 -6.39 -7.04
CA TYR A 275 19.57 -6.31 -6.66
C TYR A 275 20.07 -7.62 -6.04
N THR A 276 19.30 -8.19 -5.10
CA THR A 276 19.64 -9.48 -4.49
C THR A 276 19.64 -10.61 -5.50
N ALA A 277 18.62 -10.70 -6.36
CA ALA A 277 18.59 -11.69 -7.45
C ALA A 277 19.79 -11.56 -8.39
N ALA A 278 20.17 -10.34 -8.78
CA ALA A 278 21.35 -10.08 -9.61
C ALA A 278 22.65 -10.52 -8.90
N MET A 279 22.79 -10.25 -7.60
CA MET A 279 23.94 -10.68 -6.81
C MET A 279 23.99 -12.21 -6.68
N THR A 280 22.86 -12.89 -6.49
CA THR A 280 22.80 -14.35 -6.45
C THR A 280 23.20 -14.97 -7.79
N ILE A 281 22.70 -14.41 -8.91
CA ILE A 281 23.09 -14.84 -10.26
C ILE A 281 24.59 -14.61 -10.49
N TYR A 282 25.12 -13.47 -10.05
CA TYR A 282 26.55 -13.17 -10.14
C TYR A 282 27.40 -14.15 -9.33
N MET A 283 27.03 -14.41 -8.08
CA MET A 283 27.69 -15.41 -7.21
C MET A 283 27.61 -16.81 -7.79
N PHE A 284 26.51 -17.19 -8.44
CA PHE A 284 26.36 -18.48 -9.11
C PHE A 284 27.25 -18.59 -10.36
N LEU A 285 27.36 -17.52 -11.16
CA LEU A 285 28.16 -17.50 -12.39
C LEU A 285 29.67 -17.47 -12.12
N PHE A 286 30.10 -16.77 -11.08
CA PHE A 286 31.51 -16.45 -10.84
C PHE A 286 32.10 -16.97 -9.52
N GLY A 287 31.26 -17.46 -8.60
CA GLY A 287 31.65 -17.89 -7.25
C GLY A 287 31.55 -16.76 -6.23
N ALA A 288 31.22 -17.10 -4.98
CA ALA A 288 31.03 -16.15 -3.87
C ALA A 288 32.32 -15.83 -3.10
N ASP A 289 33.40 -16.62 -3.27
CA ASP A 289 34.53 -16.60 -2.35
C ASP A 289 35.90 -16.69 -3.02
N VAL A 290 36.91 -16.12 -2.33
CA VAL A 290 38.33 -16.06 -2.76
C VAL A 290 38.97 -17.46 -2.80
N ILE A 291 38.39 -18.42 -2.09
CA ILE A 291 38.97 -19.75 -1.82
C ILE A 291 38.36 -20.85 -2.73
N GLY A 292 37.31 -20.56 -3.51
CA GLY A 292 36.64 -21.57 -4.34
C GLY A 292 36.15 -21.07 -5.71
N PRO A 293 36.93 -21.25 -6.79
CA PRO A 293 36.53 -20.89 -8.15
C PRO A 293 35.63 -22.00 -8.72
N TRP A 294 34.38 -22.09 -8.27
CA TRP A 294 33.39 -23.03 -8.82
C TRP A 294 32.22 -22.31 -9.49
N GLY A 295 32.46 -21.12 -10.05
CA GLY A 295 31.48 -20.46 -10.90
C GLY A 295 31.22 -21.27 -12.17
N LEU A 296 29.95 -21.34 -12.61
CA LEU A 296 29.53 -22.16 -13.77
C LEU A 296 30.31 -21.81 -15.05
N ILE A 297 30.75 -20.55 -15.20
CA ILE A 297 31.57 -20.09 -16.34
C ILE A 297 32.98 -20.69 -16.32
N GLN A 298 33.56 -20.95 -15.15
CA GLN A 298 34.89 -21.57 -15.03
C GLN A 298 34.85 -23.08 -15.29
N ASN A 299 33.67 -23.70 -15.15
CA ASN A 299 33.43 -25.11 -15.48
C ASN A 299 33.22 -25.35 -16.98
N LEU A 300 33.10 -24.29 -17.80
CA LEU A 300 33.00 -24.42 -19.26
C LEU A 300 34.31 -24.98 -19.85
N PRO A 301 34.24 -26.02 -20.71
CA PRO A 301 35.42 -26.71 -21.25
C PRO A 301 36.39 -25.79 -21.99
N CYS A 302 35.86 -24.80 -22.70
CA CYS A 302 36.63 -23.84 -23.50
C CYS A 302 37.44 -22.87 -22.62
N VAL A 303 36.84 -22.40 -21.53
CA VAL A 303 37.49 -21.50 -20.56
C VAL A 303 38.57 -22.27 -19.80
N ARG A 304 38.24 -23.49 -19.36
CA ARG A 304 39.20 -24.39 -18.69
C ARG A 304 40.41 -24.72 -19.56
N ARG A 305 40.21 -25.00 -20.86
CA ARG A 305 41.33 -25.23 -21.81
C ARG A 305 42.20 -23.98 -22.00
N LYS A 306 41.58 -22.79 -22.11
CA LYS A 306 42.29 -21.53 -22.37
C LYS A 306 43.04 -21.03 -21.14
N VAL A 307 42.44 -21.17 -19.96
CA VAL A 307 43.12 -20.92 -18.67
C VAL A 307 44.26 -21.92 -18.50
N ARG A 308 44.05 -23.22 -18.74
CA ARG A 308 45.11 -24.24 -18.66
C ARG A 308 46.24 -23.99 -19.65
N SER A 309 45.97 -23.53 -20.88
CA SER A 309 47.03 -23.25 -21.85
C SER A 309 47.78 -21.94 -21.54
N THR A 310 47.10 -20.94 -20.98
CA THR A 310 47.73 -19.68 -20.56
C THR A 310 48.56 -19.90 -19.30
N LEU A 311 48.03 -20.67 -18.34
CA LEU A 311 48.75 -21.15 -17.16
C LEU A 311 49.96 -21.98 -17.58
N HIS A 312 49.78 -22.95 -18.47
CA HIS A 312 50.89 -23.75 -19.01
C HIS A 312 51.94 -22.88 -19.72
N LYS A 313 51.55 -21.82 -20.43
CA LYS A 313 52.51 -20.89 -21.07
C LYS A 313 53.23 -19.99 -20.07
N SER A 314 52.53 -19.46 -19.08
CA SER A 314 53.12 -18.60 -18.02
C SER A 314 53.97 -19.39 -17.04
N LEU A 315 53.66 -20.67 -16.82
CA LEU A 315 54.42 -21.56 -15.95
C LEU A 315 55.44 -22.45 -16.69
N SER A 316 55.33 -22.59 -18.01
CA SER A 316 56.26 -23.38 -18.85
C SER A 316 57.74 -23.03 -18.69
N PRO A 317 58.17 -21.78 -18.45
CA PRO A 317 59.59 -21.54 -18.25
C PRO A 317 60.08 -21.90 -16.83
N ASN A 318 59.19 -22.26 -15.87
CA ASN A 318 59.56 -22.37 -14.44
C ASN A 318 58.91 -23.52 -13.64
N ILE A 319 58.31 -24.54 -14.25
CA ILE A 319 57.89 -25.76 -13.52
C ILE A 319 58.90 -26.88 -13.74
N PRO A 320 59.75 -27.20 -12.76
CA PRO A 320 60.64 -28.36 -12.80
C PRO A 320 59.97 -29.64 -12.23
N PHE A 321 58.64 -29.81 -12.31
CA PHE A 321 57.93 -30.85 -11.55
C PHE A 321 57.55 -32.13 -12.33
N SER A 322 58.24 -32.49 -13.42
CA SER A 322 57.93 -33.77 -14.11
C SER A 322 59.11 -34.51 -14.76
N GLY A 323 60.35 -34.06 -14.56
CA GLY A 323 61.54 -34.83 -14.95
C GLY A 323 62.21 -35.46 -13.73
N PRO A 324 62.70 -36.71 -13.78
CA PRO A 324 63.52 -37.27 -12.71
C PRO A 324 64.75 -36.38 -12.48
N ILE A 325 64.94 -35.91 -11.24
CA ILE A 325 66.00 -34.94 -10.88
C ILE A 325 67.39 -35.57 -10.87
N LEU A 326 67.50 -36.88 -10.78
CA LEU A 326 68.79 -37.52 -10.60
C LEU A 326 69.13 -38.35 -11.82
N SER A 327 69.67 -37.70 -12.85
CA SER A 327 70.79 -38.34 -13.53
C SER A 327 71.97 -38.31 -12.56
N ASP A 328 72.55 -39.47 -12.26
CA ASP A 328 73.59 -39.64 -11.24
C ASP A 328 74.87 -38.82 -11.49
N ASP A 329 75.01 -38.25 -12.69
CA ASP A 329 76.22 -37.54 -13.14
C ASP A 329 76.32 -36.05 -12.75
N LEU A 330 75.39 -35.48 -11.98
CA LEU A 330 75.49 -34.07 -11.56
C LEU A 330 76.26 -33.88 -10.24
N SER A 331 77.15 -32.88 -10.23
CA SER A 331 77.87 -32.44 -9.02
C SER A 331 76.91 -31.94 -7.93
N VAL A 332 77.29 -32.12 -6.67
CA VAL A 332 76.47 -31.79 -5.48
C VAL A 332 76.01 -30.33 -5.49
N ASP A 333 76.86 -29.40 -5.95
CA ASP A 333 76.53 -27.98 -6.02
C ASP A 333 75.46 -27.64 -7.06
N GLN A 334 75.42 -28.41 -8.16
CA GLN A 334 74.39 -28.27 -9.19
C GLN A 334 73.05 -28.82 -8.71
N LYS A 335 73.08 -29.91 -7.92
CA LYS A 335 71.89 -30.46 -7.27
C LYS A 335 71.31 -29.48 -6.25
N LEU A 336 72.15 -28.82 -5.46
CA LEU A 336 71.71 -27.84 -4.44
C LEU A 336 71.04 -26.61 -5.08
N LYS A 337 71.65 -26.02 -6.11
CA LYS A 337 71.06 -24.90 -6.87
C LYS A 337 69.75 -25.26 -7.58
N ALA A 338 69.61 -26.52 -8.02
CA ALA A 338 68.37 -26.99 -8.64
C ALA A 338 67.23 -27.15 -7.61
N ILE A 339 67.55 -27.56 -6.38
CA ILE A 339 66.59 -27.68 -5.27
C ILE A 339 66.17 -26.31 -4.76
N GLU A 340 67.09 -25.35 -4.62
CA GLU A 340 66.78 -23.99 -4.18
C GLU A 340 65.84 -23.27 -5.16
N LYS A 341 66.10 -23.40 -6.47
CA LYS A 341 65.21 -22.87 -7.52
C LYS A 341 63.81 -23.52 -7.49
N ARG A 342 63.72 -24.80 -7.13
CA ARG A 342 62.45 -25.50 -6.94
C ARG A 342 61.66 -24.97 -5.76
N HIS A 343 62.35 -24.74 -4.62
CA HIS A 343 61.72 -24.21 -3.43
C HIS A 343 61.16 -22.81 -3.67
N LEU A 344 61.94 -21.91 -4.28
CA LEU A 344 61.49 -20.56 -4.63
C LEU A 344 60.34 -20.57 -5.63
N ALA A 345 60.37 -21.45 -6.64
CA ALA A 345 59.28 -21.59 -7.59
C ALA A 345 57.99 -22.13 -6.95
N LEU A 346 58.13 -23.02 -5.96
CA LEU A 346 57.01 -23.57 -5.18
C LEU A 346 56.40 -22.52 -4.26
N GLU A 347 57.23 -21.75 -3.56
CA GLU A 347 56.81 -20.65 -2.69
C GLU A 347 56.07 -19.58 -3.50
N PHE A 348 56.62 -19.17 -4.64
CA PHE A 348 55.97 -18.22 -5.54
C PHE A 348 54.64 -18.76 -6.06
N PHE A 349 54.57 -20.04 -6.42
CA PHE A 349 53.33 -20.67 -6.87
C PHE A 349 52.27 -20.75 -5.76
N LEU A 350 52.66 -21.13 -4.55
CA LEU A 350 51.75 -21.23 -3.41
C LEU A 350 51.20 -19.85 -3.01
N GLN A 351 52.05 -18.82 -2.99
CA GLN A 351 51.67 -17.44 -2.68
C GLN A 351 50.74 -16.83 -3.75
N ASP A 352 51.01 -17.07 -5.05
CA ASP A 352 50.19 -16.49 -6.13
C ASP A 352 48.91 -17.29 -6.45
N TYR A 353 48.87 -18.61 -6.18
CA TYR A 353 47.81 -19.51 -6.65
C TYR A 353 47.03 -20.27 -5.57
N VAL A 354 47.51 -20.36 -4.32
CA VAL A 354 46.86 -21.21 -3.29
C VAL A 354 46.52 -20.43 -2.02
N VAL A 355 47.40 -19.55 -1.54
CA VAL A 355 47.25 -18.90 -0.22
C VAL A 355 47.48 -17.39 -0.33
N SER A 356 46.42 -16.60 -0.12
CA SER A 356 46.58 -15.17 0.18
C SER A 356 47.06 -15.07 1.63
N VAL A 357 48.38 -14.93 1.83
CA VAL A 357 49.02 -14.99 3.17
C VAL A 357 48.49 -13.92 4.13
N GLU A 358 47.94 -12.81 3.61
CA GLU A 358 47.32 -11.75 4.43
C GLU A 358 46.10 -12.22 5.26
N ASN A 359 45.41 -13.30 4.86
CA ASN A 359 44.28 -13.82 5.64
C ASN A 359 44.71 -14.80 6.74
N VAL A 360 45.90 -15.37 6.66
CA VAL A 360 46.41 -16.34 7.66
C VAL A 360 47.09 -15.60 8.82
N VAL A 361 47.79 -14.50 8.53
CA VAL A 361 48.48 -13.70 9.56
C VAL A 361 47.51 -12.98 10.52
N ASN A 362 46.27 -12.72 10.08
CA ASN A 362 45.24 -12.09 10.92
C ASN A 362 44.46 -13.07 11.80
N ASP A 363 44.52 -14.39 11.56
CA ASP A 363 43.81 -15.38 12.38
C ASP A 363 44.62 -15.77 13.63
N ASP A 364 45.96 -15.64 13.57
CA ASP A 364 46.85 -15.95 14.69
C ASP A 364 46.91 -14.86 15.78
N THR A 365 46.37 -13.66 15.53
CA THR A 365 46.37 -12.56 16.51
C THR A 365 45.14 -12.52 17.42
N HIS A 366 44.16 -13.42 17.25
CA HIS A 366 42.94 -13.42 18.07
C HIS A 366 42.65 -14.71 18.85
N LYS A 367 43.58 -15.67 18.88
CA LYS A 367 43.39 -16.96 19.57
C LYS A 367 44.52 -17.26 20.55
N GLY A 368 44.63 -16.41 21.57
CA GLY A 368 45.71 -16.48 22.55
C GLY A 368 45.37 -15.94 23.93
N ASP A 369 44.13 -16.07 24.39
CA ASP A 369 43.81 -15.96 25.83
C ASP A 369 43.26 -17.31 26.31
N ILE A 370 44.14 -18.03 27.02
CA ILE A 370 43.91 -19.35 27.62
C ILE A 370 43.23 -19.12 28.99
N GLU A 371 42.00 -19.60 29.14
CA GLU A 371 41.37 -19.81 30.45
C GLU A 371 42.05 -20.99 31.17
N ALA A 372 42.48 -20.77 32.41
CA ALA A 372 42.94 -21.79 33.33
C ALA A 372 41.74 -22.43 34.06
N PRO A 373 41.73 -23.76 34.30
CA PRO A 373 40.66 -24.40 35.06
C PRO A 373 40.92 -24.31 36.57
N THR A 374 40.02 -23.67 37.31
CA THR A 374 39.99 -23.72 38.78
C THR A 374 39.30 -24.99 39.27
N GLU A 375 40.07 -25.70 40.09
CA GLU A 375 39.73 -26.76 41.04
C GLU A 375 38.83 -26.23 42.18
N LYS A 376 37.70 -26.91 42.42
CA LYS A 376 37.12 -27.30 43.74
C LYS A 376 35.60 -27.50 43.60
N ASP A 377 35.14 -28.71 43.92
CA ASP A 377 33.92 -28.96 44.70
C ASP A 377 33.99 -30.41 45.23
N ILE A 378 34.34 -30.52 46.52
CA ILE A 378 34.15 -31.70 47.37
C ILE A 378 33.26 -31.26 48.53
N GLU A 379 32.12 -31.93 48.64
CA GLU A 379 31.27 -32.27 49.80
C GLU A 379 31.22 -31.39 51.06
N THR A 380 29.98 -31.08 51.48
CA THR A 380 29.33 -31.38 52.80
C THR A 380 27.89 -30.84 52.72
N SER A 381 26.78 -31.59 52.85
CA SER A 381 26.18 -32.32 53.98
C SER A 381 25.87 -31.47 55.23
N GLU A 382 24.60 -31.54 55.67
CA GLU A 382 24.02 -31.07 56.97
C GLU A 382 23.87 -29.54 57.07
N ASP A 383 22.74 -28.92 57.41
CA ASP A 383 21.49 -29.25 58.13
C ASP A 383 20.28 -28.53 57.52
#